data_AF-A0A8S2A7A8-F1
#
_entry.id   AF-A0A8S2A7A8-F1
#
_cell.length_a   1.000
_cell.length_b   1.000
_cell.length_c   1.000
_cell.angle_alpha   90.00
_cell.angle_beta   90.00
_cell.angle_gamma   90.00
#
_symmetry.space_group_name_H-M   'P 1'
#
loop_
_entity.id
_entity.type
_entity.pdbx_description
1 polymer ?
#
loop_
_entity_poly.entity_id
_entity_poly.type
_entity_poly.pdbx_seq_one_letter_code
_entity_poly.pdbx_strand_id
1 'polypeptide(L)'
;MVESPAQGQQFLSRKRTEKLKDRNGIFQRSGAEKGQVASDYFQDLFKSSNLGSFQEWFQGFIPKVSNEMNSGLTATVTTEEIKEAVFSIKADSAFEFDLFT
;
A
#
# COMPACT_ATOMS: atom_id res chain seq x y z
N MET A 1 -43.18 -18.12 -41.35
CA MET A 1 -43.07 -18.78 -40.03
C MET A 1 -41.60 -19.21 -39.92
N VAL A 2 -40.66 -18.42 -39.39
CA VAL A 2 -40.49 -17.90 -38.00
C VAL A 2 -40.22 -19.13 -37.10
N GLU A 3 -39.04 -19.41 -36.50
CA GLU A 3 -37.99 -18.58 -35.86
C GLU A 3 -36.56 -19.15 -35.98
N SER A 4 -35.57 -18.25 -35.85
CA SER A 4 -34.12 -18.48 -35.68
C SER A 4 -33.77 -19.14 -34.33
N PRO A 5 -32.59 -19.79 -34.20
CA PRO A 5 -32.14 -20.34 -32.93
C PRO A 5 -31.53 -19.23 -32.07
N ALA A 6 -32.19 -18.89 -30.94
CA ALA A 6 -31.61 -18.02 -29.94
C ALA A 6 -30.54 -18.77 -29.14
N GLN A 7 -29.33 -18.25 -29.28
CA GLN A 7 -28.05 -18.64 -28.69
C GLN A 7 -28.13 -18.97 -27.19
N GLY A 8 -27.36 -19.99 -26.80
CA GLY A 8 -27.21 -20.43 -25.42
C GLY A 8 -26.80 -19.29 -24.49
N GLN A 9 -27.69 -18.97 -23.56
CA GLN A 9 -27.37 -18.08 -22.45
C GLN A 9 -26.69 -18.92 -21.37
N GLN A 10 -25.35 -19.01 -21.45
CA GLN A 10 -24.56 -19.51 -20.34
C GLN A 10 -24.75 -18.54 -19.15
N PHE A 11 -25.63 -18.90 -18.22
CA PHE A 11 -25.73 -18.21 -16.95
C PHE A 11 -24.35 -18.34 -16.28
N LEU A 12 -23.65 -17.20 -16.12
CA LEU A 12 -22.44 -17.14 -15.31
C LEU A 12 -22.76 -17.80 -13.98
N SER A 13 -22.26 -19.02 -13.79
CA SER A 13 -22.50 -19.81 -12.60
C SER A 13 -21.89 -19.02 -11.45
N ARG A 14 -22.74 -18.32 -10.70
CA ARG A 14 -22.31 -17.49 -9.58
C ARG A 14 -21.70 -18.44 -8.56
N LYS A 15 -20.37 -18.56 -8.56
CA LYS A 15 -19.65 -19.36 -7.59
C LYS A 15 -19.91 -18.75 -6.21
N ARG A 16 -20.82 -19.36 -5.47
CA ARG A 16 -21.20 -18.92 -4.13
C ARG A 16 -20.32 -19.64 -3.13
N THR A 17 -19.81 -18.88 -2.17
CA THR A 17 -19.09 -19.46 -1.03
C THR A 17 -20.10 -20.17 -0.13
N GLU A 18 -20.17 -21.49 -0.27
CA GLU A 18 -21.14 -22.35 0.43
C GLU A 18 -20.88 -22.42 1.93
N LYS A 19 -19.60 -22.55 2.33
CA LYS A 19 -19.19 -22.71 3.72
C LYS A 19 -17.86 -22.01 4.02
N LEU A 20 -17.73 -21.44 5.21
CA LEU A 20 -16.48 -20.93 5.76
C LEU A 20 -16.13 -21.71 7.02
N LYS A 21 -14.84 -21.97 7.25
CA LYS A 21 -14.36 -22.64 8.45
C LYS A 21 -13.92 -21.57 9.45
N ASP A 22 -14.47 -21.62 10.66
CA ASP A 22 -14.06 -20.71 11.73
C ASP A 22 -12.73 -21.16 12.39
N ARG A 23 -12.27 -20.39 13.37
CA ARG A 23 -11.02 -20.65 14.11
C ARG A 23 -11.06 -21.90 14.98
N ASN A 24 -12.24 -22.34 15.40
CA ASN A 24 -12.47 -23.58 16.16
C ASN A 24 -12.58 -24.80 15.23
N GLY A 25 -12.48 -24.57 13.92
CA GLY A 25 -12.56 -25.60 12.90
C GLY A 25 -13.98 -25.99 12.49
N ILE A 26 -14.98 -25.21 12.90
CA ILE A 26 -16.39 -25.46 12.62
C ILE A 26 -16.78 -24.81 11.29
N PHE A 27 -17.51 -25.56 10.45
CA PHE A 27 -17.98 -25.05 9.15
C PHE A 27 -19.30 -24.30 9.29
N GLN A 28 -19.26 -22.99 9.09
CA GLN A 28 -20.42 -22.11 9.05
C GLN A 28 -20.98 -22.02 7.63
N ARG A 29 -22.30 -22.20 7.48
CA ARG A 29 -23.00 -22.25 6.17
C ARG A 29 -23.99 -21.10 5.97
N SER A 30 -24.53 -20.58 7.06
CA SER A 30 -25.47 -19.46 7.10
C SER A 30 -24.76 -18.13 6.82
N GLY A 31 -25.52 -17.19 6.24
CA GLY A 31 -24.96 -15.92 5.75
C GLY A 31 -24.37 -15.05 6.86
N ALA A 32 -25.05 -14.94 8.01
CA ALA A 32 -24.61 -14.12 9.13
C ALA A 32 -23.32 -14.67 9.77
N GLU A 33 -23.26 -15.98 9.99
CA GLU A 33 -22.11 -16.67 10.58
C GLU A 33 -20.91 -16.66 9.65
N LYS A 34 -21.12 -16.78 8.33
CA LYS A 34 -20.05 -16.56 7.34
C LYS A 34 -19.54 -15.13 7.36
N GLY A 35 -20.43 -14.14 7.54
CA GLY A 35 -20.06 -12.74 7.71
C GLY A 35 -19.15 -12.56 8.93
N GLN A 36 -19.54 -13.12 10.07
CA GLN A 36 -18.74 -13.05 11.29
C GLN A 36 -17.37 -13.71 11.13
N VAL A 37 -17.31 -14.92 10.55
CA VAL A 37 -16.03 -15.62 10.30
C VAL A 37 -15.12 -14.80 9.38
N ALA A 38 -15.67 -14.17 8.33
CA ALA A 38 -14.90 -13.32 7.44
C ALA A 38 -14.41 -12.05 8.16
N SER A 39 -15.28 -11.40 8.94
CA SER A 39 -14.92 -10.23 9.75
C SER A 39 -13.81 -10.56 10.73
N ASP A 40 -13.91 -11.66 11.47
CA ASP A 40 -12.88 -12.10 12.42
C ASP A 40 -11.57 -12.42 11.71
N TYR A 41 -11.62 -13.10 10.56
CA TYR A 41 -10.43 -13.41 9.77
C TYR A 41 -9.70 -12.14 9.31
N PHE A 42 -10.43 -11.19 8.72
CA PHE A 42 -9.83 -9.94 8.23
C PHE A 42 -9.41 -9.01 9.36
N GLN A 43 -10.12 -9.00 10.49
CA GLN A 43 -9.65 -8.28 11.67
C GLN A 43 -8.31 -8.81 12.15
N ASP A 44 -8.07 -10.12 12.14
CA ASP A 44 -6.77 -10.65 12.55
C ASP A 44 -5.70 -10.49 11.46
N LEU A 45 -6.07 -10.57 10.20
CA LEU A 45 -5.14 -10.34 9.09
C LEU A 45 -4.67 -8.87 9.03
N PHE A 46 -5.57 -7.93 9.29
CA PHE A 46 -5.31 -6.49 9.21
C PHE A 46 -5.03 -5.83 10.55
N LYS A 47 -5.16 -6.54 11.67
CA LYS A 47 -4.48 -6.14 12.90
C LYS A 47 -3.01 -6.14 12.55
N SER A 48 -2.46 -4.95 12.32
CA SER A 48 -1.02 -4.77 12.25
C SER A 48 -0.49 -5.28 13.58
N SER A 49 -0.06 -6.53 13.60
CA SER A 49 0.86 -6.99 14.62
C SER A 49 1.98 -5.98 14.53
N ASN A 50 2.27 -5.31 15.63
CA ASN A 50 3.40 -4.41 15.72
C ASN A 50 4.62 -5.31 15.52
N LEU A 51 4.93 -5.60 14.25
CA LEU A 51 5.97 -6.52 13.85
C LEU A 51 7.21 -5.86 14.41
N GLY A 52 7.86 -6.53 15.36
CA GLY A 52 9.11 -6.07 15.92
C GLY A 52 10.10 -5.73 14.80
N SER A 53 11.21 -5.10 15.18
CA SER A 53 12.21 -4.59 14.25
C SER A 53 12.40 -5.50 13.02
N PHE A 54 12.24 -4.95 11.82
CA PHE A 54 12.49 -5.63 10.55
C PHE A 54 13.98 -5.96 10.32
N GLN A 55 14.82 -5.82 11.35
CA GLN A 55 16.26 -5.95 11.31
C GLN A 55 16.70 -7.32 10.78
N GLU A 56 15.94 -8.38 11.08
CA GLU A 56 16.20 -9.74 10.59
C GLU A 56 16.00 -9.85 9.07
N TRP A 57 15.01 -9.16 8.48
CA TRP A 57 14.81 -9.15 7.03
C TRP A 57 15.90 -8.41 6.28
N PHE A 58 16.51 -7.42 6.93
CA PHE A 58 17.64 -6.66 6.37
C PHE A 58 19.00 -7.26 6.70
N GLN A 59 19.05 -8.42 7.37
CA GLN A 59 20.31 -9.08 7.69
C GLN A 59 21.04 -9.50 6.40
N GLY A 60 22.30 -9.08 6.27
CA GLY A 60 23.12 -9.34 5.08
C GLY A 60 23.02 -8.27 3.99
N PHE A 61 22.14 -7.28 4.13
CA PHE A 61 22.19 -6.08 3.29
C PHE A 61 23.31 -5.15 3.78
N ILE A 62 24.10 -4.62 2.85
CA ILE A 62 25.07 -3.58 3.14
C ILE A 62 24.30 -2.24 3.22
N PRO A 63 24.30 -1.55 4.36
CA PRO A 63 23.63 -0.25 4.49
C PRO A 63 24.30 0.77 3.58
N LYS A 64 23.52 1.36 2.67
CA LYS A 64 24.00 2.43 1.76
C LYS A 64 23.93 3.83 2.37
N VAL A 65 23.10 3.98 3.39
CA VAL A 65 22.82 5.25 4.05
C VAL A 65 23.13 5.04 5.52
N SER A 66 24.04 5.84 6.07
CA SER A 66 24.31 5.83 7.51
C SER A 66 23.16 6.52 8.25
N ASN A 67 23.09 6.34 9.58
CA ASN A 67 22.05 7.00 10.37
C ASN A 67 22.13 8.52 10.27
N GLU A 68 23.34 9.07 10.25
CA GLU A 68 23.60 10.50 10.10
C GLU A 68 23.14 10.99 8.73
N MET A 69 23.42 10.23 7.66
CA MET A 69 22.94 10.55 6.32
C MET A 69 21.41 10.49 6.26
N ASN A 70 20.79 9.50 6.89
CA ASN A 70 19.33 9.39 6.95
C ASN A 70 18.71 10.57 7.69
N SER A 71 19.30 11.02 8.80
CA SER A 71 18.88 12.22 9.51
C SER A 71 18.95 13.47 8.61
N GLY A 72 19.99 13.60 7.79
CA GLY A 72 20.08 14.69 6.81
C GLY A 72 19.03 14.57 5.69
N LEU A 73 18.85 13.38 5.11
CA LEU A 73 17.91 13.13 4.01
C LEU A 73 16.43 13.29 4.42
N THR A 74 16.13 13.15 5.71
CA THR A 74 14.78 13.28 6.27
C THR A 74 14.57 14.61 7.01
N ALA A 75 15.58 15.47 7.07
CA ALA A 75 15.46 16.80 7.66
C ALA A 75 14.53 17.70 6.86
N THR A 76 13.97 18.71 7.52
CA THR A 76 13.20 19.75 6.84
C THR A 76 14.14 20.62 6.02
N VAL A 77 13.83 20.80 4.75
CA VAL A 77 14.62 21.66 3.84
C VAL A 77 14.48 23.11 4.25
N THR A 78 15.61 23.81 4.35
CA THR A 78 15.69 25.24 4.71
C THR A 78 15.72 26.14 3.47
N THR A 79 15.34 27.41 3.64
CA THR A 79 15.35 28.41 2.56
C THR A 79 16.78 28.67 2.07
N GLU A 80 17.75 28.62 2.97
CA GLU A 80 19.17 28.77 2.70
C GLU A 80 19.70 27.64 1.80
N GLU A 81 19.34 26.39 2.08
CA GLU A 81 19.70 25.23 1.24
C GLU A 81 19.07 25.33 -0.16
N ILE A 82 17.83 25.79 -0.26
CA ILE A 82 17.16 26.04 -1.55
C ILE A 82 17.95 27.09 -2.33
N LYS A 83 18.30 28.20 -1.67
CA LYS A 83 19.07 29.28 -2.27
C LYS A 83 20.42 28.77 -2.78
N GLU A 84 21.20 28.08 -1.95
CA GLU A 84 22.48 27.50 -2.34
C GLU A 84 22.36 26.50 -3.49
N ALA A 85 21.37 25.62 -3.45
CA ALA A 85 21.13 24.65 -4.52
C ALA A 85 20.78 25.34 -5.85
N VAL A 86 19.94 26.37 -5.84
CA VAL A 86 19.58 27.16 -7.03
C VAL A 86 20.82 27.83 -7.64
N PHE A 87 21.67 28.43 -6.80
CA PHE A 87 22.94 29.02 -7.25
C PHE A 87 23.93 27.96 -7.75
N SER A 88 23.93 26.76 -7.19
CA SER A 88 24.83 25.67 -7.59
C SER A 88 24.42 24.98 -8.90
N ILE A 89 23.14 25.01 -9.27
CA ILE A 89 22.65 24.37 -10.51
C ILE A 89 22.94 25.26 -11.73
N LYS A 90 22.64 26.56 -11.63
CA LYS A 90 22.98 27.56 -12.66
C LYS A 90 23.00 28.96 -12.06
N ALA A 91 24.18 29.39 -11.62
CA ALA A 91 24.39 30.70 -11.00
C ALA A 91 23.87 31.88 -11.85
N ASP A 92 23.98 31.80 -13.19
CA ASP A 92 23.50 32.84 -14.12
C ASP A 92 21.97 33.03 -14.12
N SER A 93 21.19 32.03 -13.72
CA SER A 93 19.72 32.11 -13.71
C SER A 93 19.15 32.62 -12.38
N ALA A 94 19.96 32.64 -11.33
CA ALA A 94 19.57 33.10 -10.00
C ALA A 94 19.63 34.63 -9.85
N PHE A 95 20.28 35.32 -10.79
CA PHE A 95 20.38 36.79 -10.83
C PHE A 95 19.09 37.47 -11.33
N GLU A 96 18.16 36.73 -11.96
CA GLU A 96 16.96 37.30 -12.59
C GLU A 96 15.68 37.24 -11.71
N PHE A 97 15.74 36.65 -10.51
CA PHE A 97 14.53 36.47 -9.69
C PHE A 97 14.37 37.47 -8.53
N ASP A 98 15.32 38.40 -8.33
CA ASP A 98 15.26 39.39 -7.23
C ASP A 98 14.66 40.74 -7.70
N LEU A 99 13.62 40.69 -8.54
CA LEU A 99 12.92 41.88 -9.07
C LEU A 99 11.40 41.89 -8.84
N PHE A 100 10.93 41.29 -7.74
CA PHE A 100 9.57 41.53 -7.26
C PHE A 100 9.58 41.74 -5.75
N THR A 101 9.64 43.03 -5.38
CA THR A 101 9.16 43.57 -4.10
C THR A 101 7.63 43.50 -4.06
#